data_AF-L7ET53-F1
#
_entry.id   AF-L7ET53-F1
#
_cell.length_a   1.000
_cell.length_b   1.000
_cell.length_c   1.000
_cell.angle_alpha   90.00
_cell.angle_beta   90.00
_cell.angle_gamma   90.00
#
_symmetry.space_group_name_H-M   'P 1'
#
loop_
_entity.id
_entity.type
_entity.pdbx_description
1 polymer ?
#
loop_
_entity_poly.entity_id
_entity_poly.type
_entity_poly.pdbx_seq_one_letter_code
_entity_poly.pdbx_strand_id
1 'polypeptide(L)' 'MYADAGHWWWLVPADSDYALEWPAPAHYATGAVVLDAPRVPPLLHRPHDTLPYTPPIPLYLALCQVTGTIPTWSRPISA' A
#
# COMPACT_ATOMS: atom_id res chain seq x y z
N MET A 1 7.41 -0.45 -6.37
CA MET A 1 7.61 1.00 -6.29
C MET A 1 7.74 1.57 -7.69
N TYR A 2 6.66 2.13 -8.23
CA TYR A 2 6.74 3.11 -9.31
C TYR A 2 7.00 4.47 -8.67
N ALA A 3 7.87 5.28 -9.26
CA ALA A 3 8.16 6.62 -8.77
C ALA A 3 7.87 7.62 -9.90
N ASP A 4 6.91 8.50 -9.69
CA ASP A 4 6.63 9.63 -10.56
C ASP A 4 6.44 10.88 -9.73
N ALA A 5 6.98 12.00 -10.23
CA ALA A 5 6.79 13.34 -9.69
C ALA A 5 6.86 13.44 -8.14
N GLY A 6 7.82 12.75 -7.51
CA GLY A 6 8.03 12.80 -6.05
C GLY A 6 7.20 11.81 -5.21
N HIS A 7 6.39 10.95 -5.83
CA HIS A 7 5.53 9.98 -5.14
C HIS A 7 5.94 8.55 -5.46
N TRP A 8 5.91 7.70 -4.43
CA TRP A 8 6.18 6.27 -4.54
C TRP A 8 4.86 5.50 -4.52
N TRP A 9 4.71 4.58 -5.46
CA TRP A 9 3.48 3.84 -5.68
C TRP A 9 3.68 2.34 -5.41
N TRP A 10 2.74 1.76 -4.67
CA TRP A 10 2.61 0.33 -4.46
C TRP A 10 1.26 -0.14 -5.00
N LEU A 11 1.28 -1.19 -5.82
CA LEU A 11 0.06 -1.87 -6.24
C LEU A 11 -0.37 -2.79 -5.12
N VAL A 12 -1.62 -2.70 -4.71
CA VAL A 12 -2.27 -3.60 -3.75
C VAL A 12 -3.56 -4.12 -4.39
N PRO A 13 -4.15 -5.23 -3.90
CA PRO A 13 -5.45 -5.68 -4.37
C PRO A 13 -6.50 -4.57 -4.19
N ALA A 14 -7.55 -4.59 -5.01
CA ALA A 14 -8.73 -3.77 -4.75
C ALA A 14 -9.27 -4.03 -3.32
N ASP A 15 -9.96 -3.03 -2.77
CA ASP A 15 -10.52 -3.07 -1.41
C ASP A 15 -9.50 -3.23 -0.28
N SER A 16 -8.22 -2.93 -0.52
CA SER A 16 -7.18 -2.94 0.52
C SER A 16 -7.30 -1.78 1.52
N ASP A 17 -8.25 -0.88 1.35
CA ASP A 17 -8.69 0.11 2.33
C ASP A 17 -9.70 -0.45 3.34
N TYR A 18 -10.21 -1.67 3.12
CA TYR A 18 -11.07 -2.34 4.09
C TYR A 18 -10.31 -2.57 5.41
N ALA A 19 -10.72 -1.85 6.46
CA ALA A 19 -10.13 -1.86 7.79
C ALA A 19 -8.66 -1.38 7.88
N LEU A 20 -8.11 -0.79 6.81
CA LEU A 20 -6.75 -0.23 6.77
C LEU A 20 -6.81 1.28 6.50
N GLU A 21 -6.77 2.10 7.55
CA GLU A 21 -6.65 3.55 7.42
C GLU A 21 -5.21 3.92 7.04
N TRP A 22 -4.90 3.99 5.75
CA TRP A 22 -3.55 4.31 5.27
C TRP A 22 -3.02 5.61 5.90
N PRO A 23 -1.84 5.58 6.55
CA PRO A 23 -1.34 6.72 7.31
C PRO A 23 -0.82 7.82 6.38
N ALA A 24 -1.09 9.08 6.71
CA ALA A 24 -0.48 10.21 6.00
C ALA A 24 1.07 10.10 6.06
N PRO A 25 1.78 10.44 4.97
CA PRO A 25 1.31 11.02 3.71
C PRO A 25 0.93 9.97 2.63
N ALA A 26 0.73 8.70 2.98
CA ALA A 26 0.32 7.70 2.00
C ALA A 26 -1.15 7.92 1.58
N HIS A 27 -1.39 7.84 0.27
CA HIS A 27 -2.73 7.97 -0.31
C HIS A 27 -3.12 6.65 -0.99
N TYR A 28 -4.34 6.19 -0.72
CA TYR A 28 -4.94 5.06 -1.41
C TYR A 28 -5.79 5.56 -2.59
N ALA A 29 -5.52 5.04 -3.78
CA ALA A 29 -6.17 5.48 -5.02
C ALA A 29 -6.72 4.26 -5.78
N THR A 30 -8.03 4.02 -5.64
CA THR A 30 -8.74 2.93 -6.32
C THR A 30 -8.75 3.16 -7.83
N GLY A 31 -8.39 2.14 -8.61
CA GLY A 31 -8.39 2.22 -10.08
C GLY A 31 -7.30 3.13 -10.67
N ALA A 32 -6.30 3.52 -9.86
CA ALA A 32 -5.17 4.29 -10.37
C ALA A 32 -4.42 3.51 -11.46
N VAL A 33 -4.21 4.18 -12.60
CA VAL A 33 -3.42 3.64 -13.71
C VAL A 33 -1.98 4.14 -13.56
N VAL A 34 -1.03 3.23 -13.48
CA VAL A 34 0.40 3.57 -13.54
C VAL A 34 0.80 3.68 -15.01
N LEU A 35 0.89 4.92 -15.50
CA LEU A 35 1.38 5.22 -16.85
C LEU A 35 2.92 5.20 -16.83
N ASP A 36 3.56 4.67 -17.88
CA ASP A 36 4.99 4.81 -18.16
C ASP A 36 5.98 4.52 -17.00
N ALA A 37 5.87 3.36 -16.34
CA ALA A 37 6.87 2.90 -15.37
C ALA A 37 8.22 2.53 -16.02
N PRO A 38 9.32 3.29 -15.81
CA PRO A 38 10.61 3.02 -16.47
C PRO A 38 11.28 1.73 -16.00
N ARG A 39 10.88 1.19 -14.83
CA ARG A 39 11.31 -0.12 -14.32
C ARG A 39 10.17 -0.80 -13.59
N VAL A 40 9.90 -2.06 -13.94
CA VAL A 40 8.97 -2.94 -13.19
C VAL A 40 9.61 -3.25 -11.83
N PRO A 41 9.01 -2.85 -10.70
CA PRO A 41 9.59 -3.09 -9.39
C PRO A 41 9.59 -4.59 -9.04
N PRO A 42 10.57 -5.08 -8.26
CA PRO A 42 10.58 -6.46 -7.77
C PRO A 42 9.41 -6.64 -6.80
N LEU A 43 8.54 -7.61 -7.09
CA LEU A 43 7.26 -7.77 -6.41
C LEU A 43 7.15 -9.15 -5.76
N LEU A 44 6.60 -9.18 -4.55
CA LEU A 44 6.44 -10.37 -3.72
C LEU A 44 5.13 -11.12 -4.07
N HIS A 45 5.21 -12.03 -5.04
CA HIS A 45 4.34 -13.22 -5.21
C HIS A 45 2.93 -13.07 -5.87
N ARG A 46 2.55 -14.08 -6.69
CA ARG A 46 1.15 -14.49 -6.96
C ARG A 46 1.07 -16.00 -7.26
N PRO A 47 0.04 -16.73 -6.79
CA PRO A 47 -0.06 -18.17 -7.03
C PRO A 47 -0.53 -18.56 -8.43
N HIS A 48 -1.32 -17.76 -9.18
CA HIS A 48 -1.87 -18.16 -10.50
C HIS A 48 -2.23 -17.03 -11.50
N ASP A 49 -1.82 -15.75 -11.33
CA ASP A 49 -2.06 -14.72 -12.36
C ASP A 49 -1.00 -13.60 -12.45
N THR A 50 -0.97 -12.94 -13.62
CA THR A 50 0.17 -12.32 -14.34
C THR A 50 0.60 -10.89 -13.96
N LEU A 51 -0.04 -10.25 -12.98
CA LEU A 51 0.38 -8.92 -12.48
C LEU A 51 0.69 -8.96 -10.99
N PRO A 52 1.83 -8.47 -10.47
CA PRO A 52 2.13 -8.67 -9.05
C PRO A 52 1.61 -7.53 -8.17
N TYR A 53 1.13 -7.83 -6.95
CA TYR A 53 0.76 -6.84 -5.92
C TYR A 53 1.68 -6.93 -4.69
N THR A 54 1.74 -5.85 -3.91
CA THR A 54 2.36 -5.79 -2.59
C THR A 54 1.32 -6.23 -1.56
N PRO A 55 1.61 -7.20 -0.68
CA PRO A 55 0.67 -7.60 0.37
C PRO A 55 0.24 -6.41 1.23
N PRO A 56 -1.08 -6.10 1.36
CA PRO A 56 -1.54 -4.85 1.94
C PRO A 56 -1.28 -4.75 3.45
N ILE A 57 -1.47 -5.85 4.20
CA ILE A 57 -1.22 -5.85 5.67
C ILE A 57 0.26 -5.59 6.00
N PRO A 58 1.24 -6.31 5.42
CA PRO A 58 2.66 -6.00 5.63
C PRO A 58 3.04 -4.57 5.21
N LEU A 59 2.53 -4.08 4.08
CA LEU A 59 2.79 -2.71 3.62
C LEU A 59 2.23 -1.67 4.59
N TYR A 60 0.99 -1.85 5.05
CA TYR A 60 0.34 -0.98 6.01
C TYR A 60 1.13 -0.88 7.33
N LEU A 61 1.55 -2.02 7.89
CA LEU A 61 2.37 -2.05 9.09
C LEU A 61 3.70 -1.32 8.90
N ALA A 62 4.36 -1.52 7.75
CA ALA A 62 5.61 -0.82 7.44
C ALA A 62 5.41 0.71 7.34
N LEU A 63 4.33 1.16 6.68
CA LEU A 63 4.00 2.58 6.60
C LEU A 63 3.68 3.16 7.97
N CYS A 64 2.87 2.50 8.79
CA CYS A 64 2.59 2.91 10.17
C CYS A 64 3.87 3.09 10.99
N GLN A 65 4.82 2.15 10.88
CA GLN A 65 6.12 2.25 11.57
C GLN A 65 6.93 3.46 11.09
N VAL A 66 7.01 3.68 9.77
CA VAL A 66 7.79 4.78 9.18
C VAL A 66 7.17 6.15 9.47
N THR A 67 5.83 6.25 9.51
CA THR A 67 5.11 7.51 9.76
C THR A 67 4.83 7.76 11.24
N GLY A 68 5.17 6.83 12.13
CA GLY A 68 4.83 6.93 13.56
C GLY A 68 3.33 6.86 13.84
N THR A 69 2.53 6.32 12.92
CA THR A 69 1.07 6.18 13.10
C THR A 69 0.75 4.86 13.77
N ILE A 70 -0.06 4.88 14.83
CA ILE A 70 -0.56 3.67 15.48
C ILE A 70 -1.60 3.01 14.58
N PRO A 71 -1.44 1.72 14.20
CA PRO A 71 -2.43 0.98 13.43
C PRO A 71 -3.82 1.08 14.07
N THR A 72 -4.86 1.35 13.28
CA THR A 72 -6.24 1.57 13.76
C THR A 72 -6.73 0.46 14.69
N TRP A 73 -6.48 -0.81 14.35
CA TRP A 73 -6.86 -1.98 15.16
C TRP A 73 -6.02 -2.19 16.43
N SER A 74 -4.93 -1.43 16.60
CA SER A 74 -4.10 -1.44 17.82
C SER A 74 -4.39 -0.25 18.75
N ARG A 75 -5.28 0.67 18.35
CA ARG A 75 -5.69 1.78 19.22
C ARG A 75 -6.47 1.20 20.42
N PRO A 76 -6.17 1.63 21.66
CA PRO A 76 -6.92 1.19 22.82
C PRO A 76 -8.39 1.57 22.66
N ILE A 77 -9.29 0.63 22.95
CA ILE A 77 -10.72 0.90 23.04
C ILE A 77 -10.92 1.79 24.27
N SER A 78 -11.19 3.08 24.05
CA SER A 78 -11.66 3.93 25.13
C SER A 78 -13.13 3.58 25.39
N ALA A 79 -13.41 3.07 26.60
CA ALA A 79 -14.75 2.83 27.10
C ALA A 79 -15.43 4.14 27.56
#